data_AF-A0A355S9B1-F1
#
_entry.id   AF-A0A355S9B1-F1
#
_cell.length_a   1.000
_cell.length_b   1.000
_cell.length_c   1.000
_cell.angle_alpha   90.00
_cell.angle_beta   90.00
_cell.angle_gamma   90.00
#
_symmetry.space_group_name_H-M   'P 1'
#
loop_
_entity.id
_entity.type
_entity.pdbx_description
1 polymer ?
#
loop_
_entity_poly.entity_id
_entity_poly.type
_entity_poly.pdbx_seq_one_letter_code
_entity_poly.pdbx_strand_id
1 'polypeptide(L)'
;PHYLAASVSRGNERNEQTAESTSRMIIVANKDFLRPRSRQKEHIDFLRNTSNWLIGREELSGIGPKPIRYYKLLLSSQKVSFVNKLNLFFVPGLFLLISLSIWNARRS
;
A
#
# COMPACT_ATOMS: atom_id res chain seq x y z
N PRO A 1 -9.09 -1.27 20.81
CA PRO A 1 -9.59 0.09 20.49
C PRO A 1 -10.22 0.12 19.09
N HIS A 2 -11.49 0.52 18.97
CA HIS A 2 -12.14 0.71 17.68
C HIS A 2 -11.87 2.12 17.17
N TYR A 3 -11.19 2.23 16.02
CA TYR A 3 -10.90 3.51 15.38
C TYR A 3 -12.02 3.83 14.39
N LEU A 4 -13.00 4.62 14.84
CA LEU A 4 -14.14 5.04 14.02
C LEU A 4 -13.93 6.48 13.54
N ALA A 5 -14.27 6.71 12.28
CA ALA A 5 -14.34 8.04 11.69
C ALA A 5 -15.56 8.11 10.75
N ALA A 6 -16.19 9.27 10.67
CA ALA A 6 -17.32 9.54 9.78
C ALA A 6 -17.16 10.93 9.16
N SER A 7 -17.63 11.10 7.93
CA SER A 7 -17.72 12.39 7.26
C SER A 7 -19.16 12.66 6.82
N VAL A 8 -19.54 13.93 6.84
CA VAL A 8 -20.85 14.42 6.42
C VAL A 8 -20.66 15.63 5.54
N SER A 9 -21.32 15.64 4.39
CA SER A 9 -21.44 16.80 3.52
C SER A 9 -22.90 17.20 3.40
N ARG A 10 -23.16 18.51 3.46
CA ARG A 10 -24.49 19.09 3.31
C ARG A 10 -24.48 20.11 2.17
N GLY A 11 -25.27 19.82 1.14
CA GLY A 11 -25.43 20.66 -0.05
C GLY A 11 -25.03 19.90 -1.33
N ASN A 12 -25.05 20.58 -2.47
CA ASN A 12 -24.76 19.98 -3.77
C ASN A 12 -23.30 20.24 -4.19
N GLU A 13 -22.40 19.35 -3.78
CA GLU A 13 -20.95 19.47 -4.07
C GLU A 13 -20.60 19.24 -5.55
N ARG A 14 -21.52 18.70 -6.36
CA ARG A 14 -21.29 18.44 -7.78
C ARG A 14 -21.65 19.61 -8.68
N ASN A 15 -22.25 20.66 -8.14
CA ASN A 15 -22.69 21.82 -8.90
C ASN A 15 -21.80 23.01 -8.59
N GLU A 16 -21.11 23.56 -9.60
CA GLU A 16 -20.12 24.63 -9.43
C GLU A 16 -20.70 25.88 -8.75
N GLN A 17 -21.97 26.18 -8.99
CA GLN A 17 -22.67 27.33 -8.39
C GLN A 17 -23.04 27.11 -6.91
N THR A 18 -23.04 25.87 -6.42
CA THR A 18 -23.45 25.51 -5.05
C THR A 18 -22.28 24.99 -4.21
N ALA A 19 -21.14 24.68 -4.82
CA ALA A 19 -19.94 24.18 -4.17
C ALA A 19 -19.37 25.11 -3.09
N GLU A 20 -19.49 26.44 -3.24
CA GLU A 20 -19.06 27.38 -2.19
C GLU A 20 -20.01 27.41 -0.98
N SER A 21 -21.25 26.95 -1.15
CA SER A 21 -22.28 26.91 -0.10
C SER A 21 -22.41 25.56 0.60
N THR A 22 -21.57 24.59 0.26
CA THR A 22 -21.58 23.26 0.88
C THR A 22 -20.88 23.28 2.24
N SER A 23 -21.52 22.67 3.23
CA SER A 23 -20.98 22.54 4.58
C SER A 23 -20.46 21.12 4.81
N ARG A 24 -19.27 21.00 5.38
CA ARG A 24 -18.58 19.72 5.57
C ARG A 24 -18.21 19.53 7.04
N MET A 25 -18.33 18.29 7.50
CA MET A 25 -17.97 17.89 8.85
C MET A 25 -17.25 16.54 8.82
N ILE A 26 -16.20 16.42 9.62
CA ILE A 26 -15.51 15.15 9.88
C ILE A 26 -15.52 14.90 11.39
N ILE A 27 -15.90 13.70 11.78
CA ILE A 27 -15.90 13.23 13.17
C ILE A 27 -14.90 12.08 13.27
N VAL A 28 -13.92 12.21 14.16
CA VAL A 28 -12.89 11.17 14.38
C VAL A 28 -12.85 10.84 15.86
N ALA A 29 -13.02 9.57 16.21
CA ALA A 29 -13.02 9.13 17.60
C ALA A 29 -11.61 9.09 18.24
N ASN A 30 -10.56 9.07 17.42
CA ASN A 30 -9.18 9.01 17.89
C ASN A 30 -8.51 10.38 17.83
N LYS A 31 -7.91 10.85 18.93
CA LYS A 31 -7.17 12.13 18.99
C LYS A 31 -5.66 12.01 18.73
N ASP A 32 -5.13 10.81 18.52
CA ASP A 32 -3.70 10.55 18.46
C ASP A 32 -2.99 11.27 17.31
N PHE A 33 -3.70 11.53 16.21
CA PHE A 33 -3.19 12.29 15.07
C PHE A 33 -2.95 13.78 15.39
N LEU A 34 -3.57 14.32 16.45
CA LEU A 34 -3.40 15.71 16.90
C LEU A 34 -2.24 15.89 17.90
N ARG A 35 -1.58 14.81 18.32
CA ARG A 35 -0.50 14.90 19.32
C ARG A 35 0.71 15.63 18.73
N PRO A 36 1.31 16.63 19.41
CA PRO A 36 2.47 17.39 18.90
C PRO A 36 3.70 16.54 18.55
N ARG A 37 3.85 15.39 19.23
CA ARG A 37 4.94 14.43 19.01
C ARG A 37 4.62 13.34 17.98
N SER A 38 3.41 13.32 17.43
CA SER A 38 3.02 12.36 16.39
C SER A 38 3.64 12.75 15.05
N ARG A 39 4.88 12.31 14.80
CA ARG A 39 5.58 12.45 13.51
C ARG A 39 5.32 11.28 12.55
N GLN A 40 4.31 10.46 12.83
CA GLN A 40 3.89 9.41 11.89
C GLN A 40 3.36 10.10 10.64
N LYS A 41 3.95 9.73 9.49
CA LYS A 41 3.63 10.32 8.19
C LYS A 41 2.14 10.17 7.89
N GLU A 42 1.56 9.04 8.30
CA GLU A 42 0.16 8.68 8.13
C GLU A 42 -0.79 9.66 8.83
N HIS A 43 -0.44 10.13 10.03
CA HIS A 43 -1.26 11.10 10.78
C HIS A 43 -1.20 12.50 10.19
N ILE A 44 -0.03 12.91 9.69
CA ILE A 44 0.15 14.20 9.01
C ILE A 44 -0.55 14.20 7.66
N ASP A 45 -0.43 13.11 6.90
CA ASP A 45 -1.11 12.94 5.62
C ASP A 45 -2.63 12.91 5.80
N PHE A 46 -3.13 12.24 6.85
CA PHE A 46 -4.54 12.27 7.21
C PHE A 46 -5.01 13.70 7.50
N LEU A 47 -4.35 14.40 8.43
CA LEU A 47 -4.73 15.77 8.82
C LEU A 47 -4.72 16.73 7.62
N ARG A 48 -3.67 16.68 6.80
CA ARG A 48 -3.53 17.50 5.59
C ARG A 48 -4.66 17.26 4.61
N ASN A 49 -4.96 15.99 4.30
CA ASN A 49 -6.01 15.64 3.34
C ASN A 49 -7.41 15.98 3.88
N THR A 50 -7.67 15.73 5.17
CA THR A 50 -8.95 16.12 5.79
C THR A 50 -9.14 17.63 5.85
N SER A 51 -8.07 18.39 6.12
CA SER A 51 -8.12 19.85 6.11
C SER A 51 -8.40 20.38 4.72
N ASN A 52 -7.70 19.87 3.70
CA ASN A 52 -7.91 20.26 2.31
C ASN A 52 -9.33 19.94 1.82
N TRP A 53 -9.87 18.79 2.22
CA TRP A 53 -11.26 18.45 1.94
C TRP A 53 -12.25 19.37 2.68
N LEU A 54 -12.00 19.74 3.93
CA LEU A 54 -12.89 20.66 4.65
C LEU A 54 -12.97 22.05 4.01
N ILE A 55 -11.92 22.52 3.33
CA ILE A 55 -11.84 23.84 2.71
C ILE A 55 -12.13 23.85 1.19
N GLY A 56 -12.55 22.72 0.60
CA GLY A 56 -12.84 22.66 -0.85
C GLY A 56 -11.62 22.72 -1.75
N ARG A 57 -10.45 22.30 -1.26
CA ARG A 57 -9.19 22.28 -2.02
C ARG A 57 -8.69 20.86 -2.24
N GLU A 58 -9.56 19.99 -2.73
CA GLU A 58 -9.26 18.57 -2.98
C GLU A 58 -8.15 18.36 -4.02
N GLU A 59 -7.95 19.32 -4.92
CA GLU A 59 -6.81 19.36 -5.85
C GLU A 59 -5.45 19.38 -5.13
N LEU A 60 -5.40 19.87 -3.89
CA LEU A 60 -4.21 19.85 -3.01
C LEU A 60 -4.18 18.61 -2.10
N SER A 61 -5.22 17.78 -2.13
CA SER A 61 -5.27 16.50 -1.42
C SER A 61 -4.33 15.53 -2.11
N GLY A 62 -3.17 15.31 -1.50
CA GLY A 62 -2.07 14.56 -2.08
C GLY A 62 -2.35 13.06 -2.08
N ILE A 63 -3.21 12.58 -2.97
CA ILE A 63 -3.28 11.15 -3.33
C ILE A 63 -2.25 10.89 -4.42
N GLY A 64 -1.00 11.30 -4.19
CA GLY A 64 0.11 10.86 -5.04
C GLY A 64 0.24 9.32 -4.96
N PRO A 65 0.79 8.65 -5.99
CA PRO A 65 0.94 7.20 -5.97
C PRO A 65 1.66 6.80 -4.68
N LYS A 66 0.96 6.04 -3.81
CA LYS A 66 1.56 5.55 -2.57
C LYS A 66 2.80 4.74 -2.97
N PRO A 67 4.00 5.08 -2.48
CA PRO A 67 5.18 4.31 -2.82
C PRO A 67 4.94 2.87 -2.39
N ILE A 68 5.06 1.94 -3.34
CA ILE A 68 4.93 0.51 -3.07
C ILE A 68 5.96 0.18 -2.00
N ARG A 69 5.49 -0.06 -0.78
CA ARG A 69 6.38 -0.38 0.34
C ARG A 69 6.77 -1.83 0.16
N TYR A 70 7.90 -2.06 -0.52
CA TYR A 70 8.54 -3.36 -0.55
C TYR A 70 8.98 -3.70 0.88
N TYR A 71 8.14 -4.44 1.60
CA TYR A 71 8.55 -5.07 2.83
C TYR A 71 9.61 -6.11 2.44
N LYS A 72 10.88 -5.77 2.68
CA LYS A 72 11.93 -6.78 2.67
C LYS A 72 11.57 -7.75 3.79
N LEU A 73 10.96 -8.88 3.44
CA LEU A 73 10.85 -10.03 4.32
C LEU A 73 12.26 -10.24 4.88
N LEU A 74 12.42 -10.05 6.20
CA LEU A 74 13.67 -10.31 6.91
C LEU A 74 13.87 -11.82 6.95
N LEU A 75 14.08 -12.42 5.78
CA LEU A 75 14.49 -13.81 5.66
C LEU A 75 15.88 -13.88 6.25
N SER A 76 16.01 -14.61 7.38
CA SER A 76 17.30 -15.00 7.93
C SER A 76 18.21 -15.49 6.80
N SER A 77 19.43 -14.94 6.69
CA SER A 77 20.36 -15.14 5.56
C SER A 77 20.58 -16.61 5.18
N GLN A 78 20.38 -17.52 6.13
CA GLN A 78 20.43 -18.97 5.93
C GLN A 78 19.33 -19.49 4.98
N LYS A 79 18.10 -18.95 5.04
CA LYS A 79 16.98 -19.35 4.17
C LYS A 79 17.15 -18.84 2.73
N VAL A 80 17.73 -17.65 2.58
CA VAL A 80 18.02 -17.05 1.25
C VAL A 80 19.08 -17.86 0.51
N SER A 81 20.15 -18.29 1.20
CA SER A 81 21.20 -19.12 0.58
C SER A 81 20.69 -20.50 0.16
N PHE A 82 19.84 -21.14 0.97
CA PHE A 82 19.23 -22.42 0.61
C PHE A 82 18.33 -22.31 -0.63
N VAL A 83 17.43 -21.32 -0.68
CA VAL A 83 16.55 -21.10 -1.84
C VAL A 83 17.36 -20.76 -3.10
N ASN A 84 18.42 -19.96 -2.97
CA ASN A 84 19.26 -19.59 -4.11
C ASN A 84 20.06 -20.80 -4.65
N LYS A 85 20.62 -21.64 -3.76
CA LYS A 85 21.31 -22.88 -4.16
C LYS A 85 20.35 -23.90 -4.76
N LEU A 86 19.14 -24.02 -4.19
CA LEU A 86 18.11 -24.90 -4.74
C LEU A 86 17.73 -24.43 -6.15
N ASN A 87 17.45 -23.15 -6.36
CA ASN A 87 17.15 -22.64 -7.70
C ASN A 87 18.32 -22.84 -8.70
N LEU A 88 19.56 -22.58 -8.27
CA LEU A 88 20.73 -22.64 -9.13
C LEU A 88 21.09 -24.07 -9.58
N PHE A 89 20.91 -25.08 -8.72
CA PHE A 89 21.28 -26.47 -9.04
C PHE A 89 20.08 -27.33 -9.48
N PHE A 90 18.90 -27.11 -8.91
CA PHE A 90 17.73 -27.96 -9.15
C PHE A 90 17.14 -27.75 -10.54
N VAL A 91 17.03 -26.49 -10.98
CA VAL A 91 16.45 -26.17 -12.30
C VAL A 91 17.31 -26.75 -13.43
N PRO A 92 18.64 -26.52 -13.50
CA PRO A 92 19.47 -27.13 -14.54
C PRO A 92 19.54 -28.65 -14.42
N GLY A 93 19.59 -29.19 -13.19
CA GLY A 93 19.63 -30.63 -12.95
C GLY A 93 18.40 -31.36 -13.48
N LEU A 94 17.21 -30.79 -13.30
CA LEU A 94 15.96 -31.33 -13.85
C LEU A 94 15.99 -31.42 -15.37
N PHE A 95 16.42 -30.36 -16.05
CA PHE A 95 16.53 -30.37 -17.51
C PHE A 95 17.54 -31.40 -18.02
N LEU A 96 18.67 -31.59 -17.34
CA LEU A 96 19.65 -32.62 -17.69
C LEU A 96 19.07 -34.03 -17.54
N LEU A 97 18.36 -34.30 -16.44
CA LEU A 97 17.73 -35.60 -16.21
C LEU A 97 16.65 -35.91 -17.26
N ILE A 98 15.81 -34.93 -17.59
CA ILE A 98 14.80 -35.07 -18.65
C ILE A 98 15.48 -35.34 -20.00
N SER A 99 16.55 -34.60 -20.33
CA SER A 99 17.30 -34.77 -21.57
C SER A 99 17.95 -36.15 -21.67
N LEU A 100 18.57 -36.63 -20.59
CA LEU A 100 19.15 -37.97 -20.51
C LEU A 100 18.09 -39.08 -20.61
N SER A 101 16.93 -38.89 -19.97
CA SER A 101 15.83 -39.85 -20.04
C SER A 101 15.30 -39.99 -21.47
N ILE A 102 15.12 -38.86 -22.18
CA ILE A 102 14.69 -38.87 -23.59
C ILE A 102 15.76 -39.54 -24.47
N TRP A 103 17.03 -39.24 -24.24
CA TRP A 103 18.14 -39.85 -24.98
C TRP A 103 18.16 -41.38 -24.83
N ASN A 104 18.00 -41.88 -23.60
CA ASN A 104 17.94 -43.31 -23.34
C ASN A 104 16.69 -43.96 -23.94
N ALA A 105 15.53 -43.32 -23.86
CA ALA A 105 14.30 -43.81 -24.47
C ALA A 105 14.35 -43.87 -26.02
N ARG A 106 15.22 -43.09 -26.66
CA ARG A 106 15.46 -43.15 -28.12
C ARG A 106 16.50 -44.19 -28.52
N ARG A 107 17.32 -44.66 -27.58
CA ARG A 107 18.36 -45.68 -27.81
C ARG A 107 17.96 -47.09 -27.37
N SER A 108 16.94 -47.20 -26.51
CA SER A 108 16.23 -48.44 -26.24
C SER A 108 15.20 -48.73 -27.31
#